data_AF-A0A7K5AN21-F1
#
_entry.id   AF-A0A7K5AN21-F1
#
_cell.length_a   1.000
_cell.length_b   1.000
_cell.length_c   1.000
_cell.angle_alpha   90.00
_cell.angle_beta   90.00
_cell.angle_gamma   90.00
#
_symmetry.space_group_name_H-M   'P 1'
#
loop_
_entity.id
_entity.type
_entity.pdbx_description
1 polymer ?
#
loop_
_entity_poly.entity_id
_entity_poly.type
_entity_poly.pdbx_seq_one_letter_code
_entity_poly.pdbx_strand_id
1 'polypeptide(L)'
;LRSPGAAFSYHSPGAAALRCTAGRGGSSRSRPGRGSSFCGGRTRTGFLRSARTPRGCGSRDGSGGSSSERDTRGSHATAIPAPESPPRTDVTAGVGTPHPRHGTAMAARRALHFVFKVGDRPRTARFYRELLGMSVSGGHEEFEEGCKASCNGPYDGKWSKTMVGYGPEDNHFVAELTYNYGIGEYRLGNDFLGITLVSSQAVSNAKKMGWPLKEVTTGVFETEAPGGYKFYLEDKEKLKQDPVLKVTLGVSNLQKSLNYWSGLLGMEIYEKDEEKQRALLGYADNQCKLELKAVGGAVDHGTAFGRIAFSCAKEELPNIEALMKKENQKILTPLVSLDTPGKATVQVIILADPDGHEICFVGDEAFRDLSKVDPNGDKLLDDAMAADKSDKWFAEHKMKKISA
;
A
#
# COMPACT_ATOMS: atom_id res chain seq x y z
N LEU A 1 56.70 -9.03 15.79
CA LEU A 1 56.55 -9.63 17.14
C LEU A 1 55.43 -8.85 17.83
N ARG A 2 54.13 -9.05 17.58
CA ARG A 2 53.30 -10.27 17.48
C ARG A 2 53.45 -11.20 18.69
N SER A 3 52.44 -11.14 19.55
CA SER A 3 51.98 -12.20 20.48
C SER A 3 50.44 -12.30 20.37
N PRO A 4 49.82 -13.43 20.76
CA PRO A 4 48.47 -13.84 20.31
C PRO A 4 47.35 -13.23 21.17
N GLY A 5 46.06 -13.28 20.81
CA GLY A 5 45.40 -14.19 19.87
C GLY A 5 44.53 -15.18 20.66
N ALA A 6 43.31 -14.76 21.03
CA ALA A 6 42.33 -15.58 21.73
C ALA A 6 41.28 -16.11 20.74
N ALA A 7 40.96 -17.40 20.86
CA ALA A 7 39.96 -18.10 20.06
C ALA A 7 39.15 -19.05 20.96
N PHE A 8 38.11 -19.66 20.37
CA PHE A 8 37.08 -20.51 21.01
C PHE A 8 36.03 -19.73 21.85
N SER A 9 34.72 -20.03 21.76
CA SER A 9 33.99 -20.90 20.81
C SER A 9 32.49 -20.66 20.95
N TYR A 10 31.77 -20.50 19.83
CA TYR A 10 30.30 -20.46 19.84
C TYR A 10 29.70 -21.86 19.81
N HIS A 11 28.80 -22.18 20.74
CA HIS A 11 27.95 -23.36 20.68
C HIS A 11 26.67 -23.07 19.88
N SER A 12 26.43 -23.83 18.82
CA SER A 12 25.13 -23.90 18.15
C SER A 12 24.27 -25.01 18.75
N PRO A 13 23.01 -24.77 19.15
CA PRO A 13 22.07 -25.83 19.45
C PRO A 13 21.61 -26.53 18.15
N GLY A 14 21.58 -27.86 18.16
CA GLY A 14 21.44 -28.68 16.96
C GLY A 14 20.01 -28.82 16.41
N ALA A 15 19.93 -29.11 15.11
CA ALA A 15 18.67 -29.39 14.42
C ALA A 15 18.08 -30.77 14.81
N ALA A 16 16.80 -30.79 15.18
CA ALA A 16 16.06 -32.03 15.43
C ALA A 16 15.51 -32.61 14.11
N ALA A 17 16.11 -33.69 13.63
CA ALA A 17 15.64 -34.41 12.44
C ALA A 17 14.52 -35.40 12.80
N LEU A 18 13.29 -35.13 12.34
CA LEU A 18 12.16 -36.06 12.45
C LEU A 18 12.35 -37.25 11.49
N ARG A 19 12.58 -38.45 12.06
CA ARG A 19 12.56 -39.72 11.32
C ARG A 19 11.13 -40.22 11.17
N CYS A 20 10.58 -40.23 9.95
CA CYS A 20 9.41 -41.04 9.64
C CYS A 20 9.83 -42.51 9.44
N THR A 21 9.22 -43.42 10.20
CA THR A 21 9.43 -44.87 10.09
C THR A 21 8.54 -45.46 8.99
N ALA A 22 9.10 -46.39 8.21
CA ALA A 22 8.37 -47.07 7.14
C ALA A 22 7.54 -48.25 7.68
N GLY A 23 6.23 -48.25 7.40
CA GLY A 23 5.36 -49.41 7.58
C GLY A 23 5.25 -50.24 6.29
N ARG A 24 5.58 -51.53 6.34
CA ARG A 24 5.32 -52.49 5.25
C ARG A 24 3.92 -53.07 5.40
N GLY A 25 3.19 -53.28 4.29
CA GLY A 25 2.05 -54.19 4.25
C GLY A 25 1.19 -54.10 2.99
N GLY A 26 0.81 -55.25 2.44
CA GLY A 26 -0.33 -55.39 1.52
C GLY A 26 -0.01 -55.33 0.03
N SER A 27 0.12 -56.51 -0.60
CA SER A 27 0.08 -56.64 -2.06
C SER A 27 -1.34 -56.92 -2.55
N SER A 28 -1.72 -56.33 -3.68
CA SER A 28 -2.56 -57.01 -4.68
C SER A 28 -2.36 -56.39 -6.06
N ARG A 29 -2.36 -57.24 -7.09
CA ARG A 29 -2.28 -56.85 -8.51
C ARG A 29 -3.66 -57.05 -9.14
N SER A 30 -4.14 -56.09 -9.92
CA SER A 30 -5.15 -56.33 -10.96
C SER A 30 -4.85 -55.46 -12.18
N ARG A 31 -4.97 -56.06 -13.37
CA ARG A 31 -4.66 -55.44 -14.67
C ARG A 31 -5.81 -54.54 -15.16
N PRO A 32 -5.56 -53.56 -16.05
CA PRO A 32 -6.62 -52.82 -16.73
C PRO A 32 -7.24 -53.61 -17.88
N GLY A 33 -8.56 -53.54 -18.03
CA GLY A 33 -9.30 -54.03 -19.19
C GLY A 33 -9.49 -52.94 -20.25
N ARG A 34 -9.41 -53.30 -21.54
CA ARG A 34 -9.77 -52.45 -22.68
C ARG A 34 -11.18 -52.78 -23.18
N GLY A 35 -11.86 -51.81 -23.80
CA GLY A 35 -13.09 -52.00 -24.58
C GLY A 35 -13.97 -50.74 -24.47
N SER A 36 -13.91 -49.76 -25.37
CA SER A 36 -14.35 -49.74 -26.79
C SER A 36 -15.80 -49.27 -26.97
N SER A 37 -15.93 -48.00 -27.42
CA SER A 37 -16.89 -47.49 -28.41
C SER A 37 -18.38 -47.90 -28.37
N PHE A 38 -19.28 -46.90 -28.34
CA PHE A 38 -20.37 -46.83 -29.33
C PHE A 38 -20.82 -45.38 -29.58
N CYS A 39 -21.36 -45.10 -30.77
CA CYS A 39 -21.70 -43.76 -31.28
C CYS A 39 -23.22 -43.53 -31.38
N GLY A 40 -23.64 -42.26 -31.31
CA GLY A 40 -24.95 -41.75 -31.77
C GLY A 40 -26.11 -41.84 -30.76
N GLY A 41 -27.11 -40.95 -30.76
CA GLY A 41 -27.22 -39.70 -31.54
C GLY A 41 -28.63 -39.04 -31.46
N ARG A 42 -28.68 -37.74 -31.79
CA ARG A 42 -29.85 -36.93 -32.27
C ARG A 42 -31.13 -36.76 -31.42
N THR A 43 -31.48 -35.47 -31.24
CA THR A 43 -32.85 -34.88 -31.21
C THR A 43 -33.76 -35.19 -30.00
N ARG A 44 -34.76 -34.38 -29.59
CA ARG A 44 -35.49 -33.22 -30.19
C ARG A 44 -36.18 -32.38 -29.07
N THR A 45 -36.63 -31.14 -29.38
CA THR A 45 -37.81 -30.35 -28.84
C THR A 45 -38.52 -30.80 -27.54
N GLY A 46 -39.04 -29.95 -26.62
CA GLY A 46 -39.48 -28.55 -26.63
C GLY A 46 -40.75 -28.37 -25.73
N PHE A 47 -41.24 -27.12 -25.48
CA PHE A 47 -42.38 -26.74 -24.56
C PHE A 47 -42.11 -26.93 -23.04
N LEU A 48 -42.67 -26.19 -22.06
CA LEU A 48 -43.79 -25.20 -21.93
C LEU A 48 -43.25 -23.89 -21.27
N ARG A 49 -43.70 -22.65 -21.53
CA ARG A 49 -45.01 -21.97 -21.26
C ARG A 49 -45.50 -21.96 -19.80
N SER A 50 -45.32 -20.82 -19.12
CA SER A 50 -46.29 -20.27 -18.14
C SER A 50 -46.27 -18.73 -18.20
N ALA A 51 -47.26 -18.03 -17.62
CA ALA A 51 -47.50 -16.61 -17.91
C ALA A 51 -48.34 -15.84 -16.86
N ARG A 52 -48.05 -14.53 -16.71
CA ARG A 52 -48.91 -13.46 -16.12
C ARG A 52 -49.15 -13.54 -14.59
N THR A 53 -49.48 -12.47 -13.84
CA THR A 53 -49.98 -11.09 -14.14
C THR A 53 -49.70 -10.11 -12.96
N PRO A 54 -49.85 -8.77 -13.10
CA PRO A 54 -49.52 -7.75 -12.08
C PRO A 54 -50.74 -7.05 -11.43
N ARG A 55 -50.51 -6.18 -10.43
CA ARG A 55 -51.35 -5.07 -9.84
C ARG A 55 -50.45 -4.27 -8.86
N GLY A 56 -50.61 -2.97 -8.55
CA GLY A 56 -51.44 -1.90 -9.13
C GLY A 56 -51.66 -0.69 -8.18
N CYS A 57 -51.47 0.54 -8.69
CA CYS A 57 -51.99 1.87 -8.24
C CYS A 57 -51.76 2.44 -6.81
N GLY A 58 -51.61 3.78 -6.74
CA GLY A 58 -51.68 4.58 -5.50
C GLY A 58 -51.24 6.05 -5.66
N SER A 59 -52.06 6.91 -6.25
CA SER A 59 -51.77 8.34 -6.52
C SER A 59 -52.18 9.28 -5.37
N ARG A 60 -51.57 10.48 -5.28
CA ARG A 60 -52.24 11.72 -4.79
C ARG A 60 -51.45 13.00 -5.11
N ASP A 61 -52.11 13.94 -5.79
CA ASP A 61 -51.69 15.34 -5.97
C ASP A 61 -52.17 16.23 -4.80
N GLY A 62 -51.66 17.46 -4.69
CA GLY A 62 -52.19 18.45 -3.73
C GLY A 62 -51.36 19.74 -3.59
N SER A 63 -51.54 20.69 -4.53
CA SER A 63 -50.91 22.02 -4.53
C SER A 63 -51.70 23.09 -3.76
N GLY A 64 -51.05 24.18 -3.32
CA GLY A 64 -51.70 25.46 -3.03
C GLY A 64 -51.01 26.31 -1.96
N GLY A 65 -50.97 27.63 -2.12
CA GLY A 65 -50.38 28.54 -1.11
C GLY A 65 -50.81 30.00 -1.22
N SER A 66 -50.23 30.80 -0.31
CA SER A 66 -50.12 32.28 -0.23
C SER A 66 -51.32 33.17 0.16
N SER A 67 -50.96 34.21 0.95
CA SER A 67 -51.68 35.48 1.26
C SER A 67 -52.96 35.39 2.13
N SER A 68 -53.37 36.42 2.90
CA SER A 68 -52.98 37.85 2.93
C SER A 68 -53.02 38.52 4.33
N GLU A 69 -52.64 39.80 4.37
CA GLU A 69 -52.56 40.77 5.49
C GLU A 69 -53.97 41.25 6.00
N ARG A 70 -54.23 42.20 6.95
CA ARG A 70 -53.46 43.25 7.68
C ARG A 70 -54.28 43.85 8.89
N ASP A 71 -53.65 44.71 9.72
CA ASP A 71 -54.20 45.86 10.53
C ASP A 71 -55.18 45.64 11.74
N THR A 72 -55.34 46.50 12.78
CA THR A 72 -54.54 47.57 13.50
C THR A 72 -55.20 47.99 14.86
N ARG A 73 -54.53 48.83 15.70
CA ARG A 73 -54.99 49.63 16.90
C ARG A 73 -55.03 48.87 18.26
N GLY A 74 -54.79 49.40 19.49
CA GLY A 74 -54.38 50.72 20.08
C GLY A 74 -54.99 50.89 21.51
N SER A 75 -54.55 51.68 22.52
CA SER A 75 -53.33 52.49 22.83
C SER A 75 -53.36 53.03 24.32
N HIS A 76 -52.31 53.74 24.82
CA HIS A 76 -52.13 54.46 26.13
C HIS A 76 -51.64 53.63 27.36
N ALA A 77 -50.90 54.16 28.38
CA ALA A 77 -50.64 55.56 28.83
C ALA A 77 -49.23 55.87 29.45
N THR A 78 -49.05 57.15 29.86
CA THR A 78 -47.90 57.97 30.39
C THR A 78 -47.37 57.70 31.83
N ALA A 79 -46.26 58.25 32.42
CA ALA A 79 -45.00 58.95 32.02
C ALA A 79 -44.11 59.37 33.27
N ILE A 80 -42.93 60.05 33.06
CA ILE A 80 -42.10 60.92 34.01
C ILE A 80 -40.99 60.24 34.90
N PRO A 81 -39.74 60.78 35.11
CA PRO A 81 -38.77 61.56 34.30
C PRO A 81 -37.27 61.03 34.37
N ALA A 82 -36.26 61.80 33.89
CA ALA A 82 -34.81 61.44 33.79
C ALA A 82 -33.87 62.12 34.84
N PRO A 83 -32.54 61.81 34.92
CA PRO A 83 -31.52 62.48 34.09
C PRO A 83 -30.28 61.66 33.62
N GLU A 84 -29.40 62.32 32.85
CA GLU A 84 -28.13 61.94 32.16
C GLU A 84 -26.95 61.38 33.03
N SER A 85 -25.77 60.88 32.57
CA SER A 85 -25.14 60.37 31.29
C SER A 85 -23.67 59.93 31.64
N PRO A 86 -22.70 59.68 30.70
CA PRO A 86 -22.52 58.72 29.59
C PRO A 86 -21.44 57.62 29.97
N PRO A 87 -20.72 56.88 29.07
CA PRO A 87 -20.88 56.57 27.64
C PRO A 87 -20.99 55.04 27.32
N ARG A 88 -21.07 54.76 26.01
CA ARG A 88 -21.39 53.48 25.33
C ARG A 88 -20.33 52.36 25.46
N THR A 89 -20.79 51.11 25.29
CA THR A 89 -20.36 50.21 24.19
C THR A 89 -21.43 49.15 23.88
N ASP A 90 -21.75 48.94 22.60
CA ASP A 90 -22.65 47.85 22.16
C ASP A 90 -21.97 46.49 22.31
N VAL A 91 -22.63 45.55 22.99
CA VAL A 91 -22.28 44.13 22.95
C VAL A 91 -23.13 43.46 21.89
N THR A 92 -22.68 43.53 20.63
CA THR A 92 -23.22 42.68 19.57
C THR A 92 -22.83 41.23 19.85
N ALA A 93 -23.83 40.34 19.85
CA ALA A 93 -23.62 38.90 20.02
C ALA A 93 -22.94 38.31 18.76
N GLY A 94 -21.60 38.34 18.76
CA GLY A 94 -20.79 37.70 17.73
C GLY A 94 -20.81 36.17 17.89
N VAL A 95 -21.21 35.47 16.82
CA VAL A 95 -21.06 34.02 16.72
C VAL A 95 -19.57 33.69 16.83
N GLY A 96 -19.19 32.97 17.89
CA GLY A 96 -17.79 32.62 18.16
C GLY A 96 -17.21 31.73 17.07
N THR A 97 -16.28 32.29 16.28
CA THR A 97 -15.41 31.49 15.43
C THR A 97 -14.55 30.56 16.30
N PRO A 98 -14.34 29.29 15.91
CA PRO A 98 -13.43 28.42 16.64
C PRO A 98 -12.04 29.06 16.61
N HIS A 99 -11.48 29.35 17.79
CA HIS A 99 -10.07 29.72 17.85
C HIS A 99 -9.23 28.56 17.29
N PRO A 100 -8.29 28.82 16.37
CA PRO A 100 -7.31 27.81 16.03
C PRO A 100 -6.56 27.46 17.32
N ARG A 101 -6.66 26.20 17.74
CA ARG A 101 -5.66 25.64 18.66
C ARG A 101 -4.29 25.94 18.03
N HIS A 102 -3.27 26.23 18.83
CA HIS A 102 -1.92 26.40 18.32
C HIS A 102 -1.45 25.11 17.64
N GLY A 103 -1.76 24.97 16.37
CA GLY A 103 -1.18 24.00 15.49
C GLY A 103 0.27 24.41 15.31
N THR A 104 1.17 23.59 15.84
CA THR A 104 2.43 23.35 15.15
C THR A 104 2.10 23.16 13.68
N ALA A 105 2.60 24.04 12.81
CA ALA A 105 2.52 23.82 11.38
C ALA A 105 3.22 22.49 11.11
N MET A 106 2.43 21.43 10.87
CA MET A 106 2.94 20.09 10.61
C MET A 106 3.88 20.21 9.43
N ALA A 107 5.16 19.84 9.59
CA ALA A 107 6.09 19.97 8.48
C ALA A 107 5.61 19.09 7.32
N ALA A 108 5.91 19.52 6.09
CA ALA A 108 5.42 18.85 4.90
C ALA A 108 5.92 17.39 4.85
N ARG A 109 5.02 16.44 5.14
CA ARG A 109 5.25 15.01 5.01
C ARG A 109 4.78 14.51 3.65
N ARG A 110 5.48 13.54 3.09
CA ARG A 110 5.24 13.09 1.71
C ARG A 110 5.34 11.59 1.57
N ALA A 111 4.31 10.95 1.02
CA ALA A 111 4.36 9.55 0.61
C ALA A 111 5.35 9.36 -0.55
N LEU A 112 6.26 8.39 -0.44
CA LEU A 112 7.36 8.18 -1.39
C LEU A 112 7.17 6.91 -2.23
N HIS A 113 7.12 5.76 -1.56
CA HIS A 113 7.07 4.47 -2.23
C HIS A 113 6.58 3.34 -1.33
N PHE A 114 6.25 2.22 -1.96
CA PHE A 114 6.11 0.93 -1.30
C PHE A 114 7.21 -0.04 -1.75
N VAL A 115 7.85 -0.71 -0.81
CA VAL A 115 8.91 -1.70 -1.05
C VAL A 115 8.31 -3.07 -1.31
N PHE A 116 8.66 -3.71 -2.42
CA PHE A 116 8.23 -5.05 -2.82
C PHE A 116 9.43 -6.00 -2.92
N LYS A 117 9.29 -7.22 -2.41
CA LYS A 117 10.29 -8.28 -2.55
C LYS A 117 10.00 -9.12 -3.79
N VAL A 118 10.98 -9.20 -4.69
CA VAL A 118 10.83 -9.80 -6.02
C VAL A 118 11.63 -11.09 -6.10
N GLY A 119 11.02 -12.17 -6.59
CA GLY A 119 11.70 -13.45 -6.89
C GLY A 119 12.05 -13.64 -8.37
N ASP A 120 11.26 -13.08 -9.29
CA ASP A 120 11.41 -13.18 -10.75
C ASP A 120 11.57 -11.77 -11.34
N ARG A 121 12.81 -11.28 -11.47
CA ARG A 121 13.09 -9.94 -12.02
C ARG A 121 12.55 -9.76 -13.44
N PRO A 122 12.83 -10.63 -14.44
CA PRO A 122 12.38 -10.39 -15.81
C PRO A 122 10.86 -10.31 -15.95
N ARG A 123 10.10 -11.22 -15.30
CA ARG A 123 8.63 -11.16 -15.35
C ARG A 123 8.08 -9.95 -14.59
N THR A 124 8.78 -9.50 -13.54
CA THR A 124 8.39 -8.30 -12.79
C THR A 124 8.66 -7.03 -13.57
N ALA A 125 9.83 -6.90 -14.20
CA ALA A 125 10.15 -5.80 -15.11
C ALA A 125 9.11 -5.70 -16.23
N ARG A 126 8.68 -6.84 -16.79
CA ARG A 126 7.59 -6.92 -17.77
C ARG A 126 6.24 -6.42 -17.21
N PHE A 127 5.88 -6.78 -15.98
CA PHE A 127 4.65 -6.28 -15.34
C PHE A 127 4.67 -4.76 -15.17
N TYR A 128 5.73 -4.20 -14.58
CA TYR A 128 5.79 -2.75 -14.34
C TYR A 128 5.97 -1.94 -15.63
N ARG A 129 6.81 -2.38 -16.58
CA ARG A 129 7.11 -1.64 -17.82
C ARG A 129 6.06 -1.85 -18.90
N GLU A 130 5.78 -3.10 -19.30
CA GLU A 130 4.86 -3.38 -20.42
C GLU A 130 3.39 -3.31 -20.00
N LEU A 131 3.01 -3.88 -18.84
CA LEU A 131 1.62 -3.89 -18.41
C LEU A 131 1.21 -2.55 -17.81
N LEU A 132 1.85 -2.12 -16.72
CA LEU A 132 1.47 -0.88 -16.05
C LEU A 132 1.89 0.39 -16.82
N GLY A 133 2.92 0.33 -17.66
CA GLY A 133 3.44 1.50 -18.39
C GLY A 133 4.28 2.43 -17.52
N MET A 134 5.00 1.89 -16.53
CA MET A 134 5.96 2.60 -15.69
C MET A 134 7.38 2.54 -16.28
N SER A 135 8.25 3.46 -15.86
CA SER A 135 9.68 3.49 -16.21
C SER A 135 10.56 3.41 -14.96
N VAL A 136 11.82 3.02 -15.13
CA VAL A 136 12.81 2.86 -14.06
C VAL A 136 13.43 4.22 -13.70
N SER A 137 12.58 5.17 -13.29
CA SER A 137 12.96 6.59 -13.23
C SER A 137 13.95 6.93 -12.12
N GLY A 138 13.85 6.32 -10.93
CA GLY A 138 14.79 6.55 -9.82
C GLY A 138 16.12 5.78 -9.93
N GLY A 139 16.27 5.00 -11.00
CA GLY A 139 17.46 4.21 -11.28
C GLY A 139 17.40 2.77 -10.76
N HIS A 140 18.53 2.08 -10.96
CA HIS A 140 18.78 0.71 -10.53
C HIS A 140 20.14 0.63 -9.84
N GLU A 141 20.18 -0.02 -8.68
CA GLU A 141 21.33 -0.06 -7.79
C GLU A 141 21.62 -1.51 -7.38
N GLU A 142 22.89 -1.91 -7.41
CA GLU A 142 23.37 -3.23 -7.01
C GLU A 142 24.24 -3.11 -5.75
N PHE A 143 23.97 -3.96 -4.76
CA PHE A 143 24.60 -3.95 -3.43
C PHE A 143 25.19 -5.32 -3.12
N GLU A 144 26.46 -5.36 -2.68
CA GLU A 144 27.14 -6.61 -2.32
C GLU A 144 26.87 -7.06 -0.88
N GLU A 145 26.42 -6.16 0.00
CA GLU A 145 26.16 -6.42 1.42
C GLU A 145 24.72 -6.03 1.83
N GLY A 146 24.19 -6.67 2.88
CA GLY A 146 22.87 -6.38 3.44
C GLY A 146 22.74 -4.94 3.97
N CYS A 147 21.54 -4.37 3.90
CA CYS A 147 21.31 -2.98 4.26
C CYS A 147 21.28 -2.75 5.78
N LYS A 148 21.95 -1.71 6.29
CA LYS A 148 21.96 -1.31 7.72
C LYS A 148 20.55 -1.11 8.34
N ALA A 149 19.55 -0.73 7.53
CA ALA A 149 18.15 -0.57 7.95
C ALA A 149 17.25 -1.73 7.48
N SER A 150 17.84 -2.88 7.18
CA SER A 150 17.17 -4.10 6.67
C SER A 150 16.23 -3.85 5.48
N CYS A 151 16.55 -2.88 4.62
CA CYS A 151 15.71 -2.51 3.47
C CYS A 151 15.49 -3.71 2.52
N ASN A 152 16.46 -4.63 2.46
CA ASN A 152 16.35 -5.84 1.66
C ASN A 152 15.68 -7.02 2.39
N GLY A 153 15.34 -6.86 3.68
CA GLY A 153 14.87 -7.92 4.58
C GLY A 153 15.99 -8.51 5.45
N PRO A 154 15.75 -9.65 6.11
CA PRO A 154 16.70 -10.31 7.01
C PRO A 154 17.71 -11.19 6.22
N TYR A 155 18.31 -10.65 5.16
CA TYR A 155 19.16 -11.42 4.24
C TYR A 155 20.54 -10.76 4.05
N ASP A 156 21.59 -11.53 4.28
CA ASP A 156 22.99 -11.05 4.32
C ASP A 156 23.73 -11.24 2.97
N GLY A 157 22.99 -11.31 1.86
CA GLY A 157 23.54 -11.57 0.53
C GLY A 157 23.45 -10.37 -0.43
N LYS A 158 24.07 -10.50 -1.60
CA LYS A 158 23.94 -9.54 -2.71
C LYS A 158 22.47 -9.30 -3.04
N TRP A 159 22.10 -8.04 -3.27
CA TRP A 159 20.74 -7.62 -3.61
C TRP A 159 20.75 -6.41 -4.54
N SER A 160 19.63 -6.15 -5.21
CA SER A 160 19.44 -4.98 -6.05
C SER A 160 18.18 -4.20 -5.68
N LYS A 161 18.24 -2.88 -5.80
CA LYS A 161 17.10 -1.96 -5.69
C LYS A 161 16.75 -1.41 -7.07
N THR A 162 15.47 -1.30 -7.39
CA THR A 162 15.00 -0.70 -8.65
C THR A 162 13.78 0.18 -8.39
N MET A 163 13.84 1.46 -8.74
CA MET A 163 12.75 2.41 -8.47
C MET A 163 11.89 2.60 -9.72
N VAL A 164 10.65 2.11 -9.69
CA VAL A 164 9.75 2.09 -10.87
C VAL A 164 8.45 2.86 -10.62
N GLY A 165 8.07 3.73 -11.55
CA GLY A 165 6.89 4.58 -11.39
C GLY A 165 6.50 5.34 -12.66
N TYR A 166 5.52 6.25 -12.53
CA TYR A 166 5.01 7.05 -13.64
C TYR A 166 5.72 8.39 -13.87
N GLY A 167 6.72 8.72 -13.05
CA GLY A 167 7.47 9.97 -13.11
C GLY A 167 8.52 10.07 -12.00
N PRO A 168 9.06 11.28 -11.75
CA PRO A 168 10.08 11.53 -10.73
C PRO A 168 9.59 11.26 -9.30
N GLU A 169 10.46 10.70 -8.46
CA GLU A 169 10.17 10.44 -7.04
C GLU A 169 9.94 11.72 -6.21
N ASP A 170 10.27 12.90 -6.72
CA ASP A 170 9.97 14.20 -6.10
C ASP A 170 8.46 14.46 -5.94
N ASN A 171 7.65 13.90 -6.85
CA ASN A 171 6.22 14.19 -6.98
C ASN A 171 5.33 13.01 -7.42
N HIS A 172 5.88 11.79 -7.48
CA HIS A 172 5.14 10.54 -7.70
C HIS A 172 5.40 9.56 -6.57
N PHE A 173 4.39 8.74 -6.26
CA PHE A 173 4.53 7.54 -5.46
C PHE A 173 5.00 6.39 -6.35
N VAL A 174 6.11 5.75 -5.99
CA VAL A 174 6.75 4.71 -6.82
C VAL A 174 6.76 3.35 -6.12
N ALA A 175 7.15 2.31 -6.85
CA ALA A 175 7.46 1.00 -6.27
C ALA A 175 8.98 0.84 -6.16
N GLU A 176 9.47 0.54 -4.97
CA GLU A 176 10.84 0.08 -4.75
C GLU A 176 10.87 -1.44 -4.91
N LEU A 177 11.54 -1.96 -5.93
CA LEU A 177 11.68 -3.38 -6.17
C LEU A 177 13.01 -3.90 -5.59
N THR A 178 12.90 -4.67 -4.52
CA THR A 178 14.02 -5.37 -3.89
C THR A 178 14.15 -6.78 -4.47
N TYR A 179 15.30 -7.10 -5.05
CA TYR A 179 15.64 -8.48 -5.43
C TYR A 179 16.85 -8.96 -4.64
N ASN A 180 16.69 -10.02 -3.85
CA ASN A 180 17.80 -10.69 -3.17
C ASN A 180 18.28 -11.86 -4.03
N TYR A 181 19.58 -11.90 -4.35
CA TYR A 181 20.15 -12.98 -5.17
C TYR A 181 20.04 -14.32 -4.43
N GLY A 182 19.58 -15.35 -5.15
CA GLY A 182 19.36 -16.69 -4.58
C GLY A 182 17.99 -16.89 -3.90
N ILE A 183 17.16 -15.85 -3.77
CA ILE A 183 15.80 -15.97 -3.21
C ILE A 183 14.76 -15.86 -4.34
N GLY A 184 14.09 -16.97 -4.63
CA GLY A 184 13.18 -17.09 -5.77
C GLY A 184 11.69 -16.98 -5.43
N GLU A 185 11.34 -16.91 -4.14
CA GLU A 185 9.96 -16.89 -3.64
C GLU A 185 9.90 -16.18 -2.30
N TYR A 186 8.79 -15.47 -2.05
CA TYR A 186 8.42 -14.97 -0.74
C TYR A 186 6.97 -15.36 -0.46
N ARG A 187 6.67 -15.83 0.76
CA ARG A 187 5.31 -16.19 1.17
C ARG A 187 4.50 -14.91 1.34
N LEU A 188 3.44 -14.73 0.57
CA LEU A 188 2.52 -13.61 0.76
C LEU A 188 1.69 -13.79 2.04
N GLY A 189 1.46 -12.68 2.74
CA GLY A 189 0.64 -12.59 3.93
C GLY A 189 -0.82 -12.21 3.63
N ASN A 190 -1.51 -11.69 4.64
CA ASN A 190 -2.77 -10.92 4.49
C ASN A 190 -2.57 -9.43 4.82
N ASP A 191 -1.31 -9.01 4.97
CA ASP A 191 -0.89 -7.67 5.37
C ASP A 191 -0.99 -6.64 4.24
N PHE A 192 -0.52 -6.99 3.03
CA PHE A 192 -0.68 -6.17 1.84
C PHE A 192 -1.93 -6.56 1.05
N LEU A 193 -2.88 -5.64 0.92
CA LEU A 193 -4.17 -5.89 0.25
C LEU A 193 -4.25 -5.32 -1.18
N GLY A 194 -3.32 -4.44 -1.56
CA GLY A 194 -3.07 -4.02 -2.95
C GLY A 194 -2.75 -2.53 -3.14
N ILE A 195 -2.18 -2.20 -4.30
CA ILE A 195 -2.09 -0.82 -4.81
C ILE A 195 -3.29 -0.54 -5.74
N THR A 196 -3.87 0.65 -5.67
CA THR A 196 -4.89 1.13 -6.64
C THR A 196 -4.32 2.25 -7.49
N LEU A 197 -4.53 2.20 -8.81
CA LEU A 197 -4.10 3.24 -9.75
C LEU A 197 -5.07 3.43 -10.92
N VAL A 198 -5.04 4.60 -11.56
CA VAL A 198 -5.91 4.96 -12.69
C VAL A 198 -5.18 4.83 -14.02
N SER A 199 -5.55 3.85 -14.86
CA SER A 199 -4.93 3.69 -16.18
C SER A 199 -5.74 2.76 -17.10
N SER A 200 -6.56 3.36 -17.98
CA SER A 200 -7.16 2.66 -19.13
C SER A 200 -6.12 1.98 -20.02
N GLN A 201 -4.94 2.61 -20.17
CA GLN A 201 -3.81 2.03 -20.91
C GLN A 201 -3.29 0.74 -20.26
N ALA A 202 -3.17 0.66 -18.93
CA ALA A 202 -2.71 -0.55 -18.24
C ALA A 202 -3.71 -1.70 -18.38
N VAL A 203 -5.01 -1.39 -18.30
CA VAL A 203 -6.09 -2.36 -18.57
C VAL A 203 -6.03 -2.84 -20.02
N SER A 204 -5.81 -1.93 -20.98
CA SER A 204 -5.62 -2.27 -22.41
C SER A 204 -4.39 -3.16 -22.63
N ASN A 205 -3.27 -2.86 -21.97
CA ASN A 205 -2.04 -3.63 -22.06
C ASN A 205 -2.23 -5.04 -21.49
N ALA A 206 -2.78 -5.17 -20.29
CA ALA A 206 -3.10 -6.46 -19.67
C ALA A 206 -3.96 -7.34 -20.59
N LYS A 207 -5.04 -6.78 -21.17
CA LYS A 207 -5.92 -7.45 -22.14
C LYS A 207 -5.14 -7.91 -23.39
N LYS A 208 -4.26 -7.08 -23.96
CA LYS A 208 -3.41 -7.42 -25.14
C LYS A 208 -2.35 -8.48 -24.82
N MET A 209 -1.76 -8.43 -23.63
CA MET A 209 -0.70 -9.34 -23.18
C MET A 209 -1.24 -10.70 -22.72
N GLY A 210 -2.56 -10.87 -22.61
CA GLY A 210 -3.18 -12.05 -22.01
C GLY A 210 -2.89 -12.19 -20.51
N TRP A 211 -2.58 -11.09 -19.82
CA TRP A 211 -2.28 -11.12 -18.39
C TRP A 211 -3.58 -11.27 -17.58
N PRO A 212 -3.63 -12.11 -16.52
CA PRO A 212 -4.81 -12.30 -15.70
C PRO A 212 -5.39 -10.98 -15.18
N LEU A 213 -6.67 -10.75 -15.47
CA LEU A 213 -7.37 -9.51 -15.17
C LEU A 213 -8.85 -9.82 -14.90
N LYS A 214 -9.36 -9.37 -13.76
CA LYS A 214 -10.70 -9.69 -13.25
C LYS A 214 -11.42 -8.41 -12.81
N GLU A 215 -12.58 -8.14 -13.38
CA GLU A 215 -13.41 -7.03 -12.91
C GLU A 215 -13.96 -7.36 -11.51
N VAL A 216 -13.69 -6.51 -10.53
CA VAL A 216 -14.11 -6.69 -9.12
C VAL A 216 -15.23 -5.73 -8.71
N THR A 217 -15.33 -4.60 -9.40
CA THR A 217 -16.49 -3.71 -9.43
C THR A 217 -16.45 -2.95 -10.76
N THR A 218 -17.55 -2.33 -11.18
CA THR A 218 -17.69 -1.68 -12.50
C THR A 218 -16.53 -0.74 -12.80
N GLY A 219 -15.75 -1.05 -13.83
CA GLY A 219 -14.60 -0.25 -14.26
C GLY A 219 -13.35 -0.35 -13.37
N VAL A 220 -13.29 -1.32 -12.44
CA VAL A 220 -12.11 -1.59 -11.60
C VAL A 220 -11.68 -3.05 -11.72
N PHE A 221 -10.44 -3.24 -12.15
CA PHE A 221 -9.89 -4.55 -12.50
C PHE A 221 -8.76 -4.97 -11.56
N GLU A 222 -8.93 -6.10 -10.88
CA GLU A 222 -7.90 -6.79 -10.10
C GLU A 222 -6.95 -7.53 -11.05
N THR A 223 -5.65 -7.34 -10.83
CA THR A 223 -4.55 -8.10 -11.44
C THR A 223 -3.46 -8.33 -10.40
N GLU A 224 -2.52 -9.24 -10.69
CA GLU A 224 -1.44 -9.58 -9.76
C GLU A 224 -0.08 -9.40 -10.45
N ALA A 225 0.84 -8.73 -9.74
CA ALA A 225 2.26 -8.73 -10.08
C ALA A 225 2.87 -10.11 -9.72
N PRO A 226 4.02 -10.48 -10.31
CA PRO A 226 4.74 -11.68 -9.88
C PRO A 226 5.03 -11.67 -8.38
N GLY A 227 4.72 -12.78 -7.70
CA GLY A 227 4.67 -12.86 -6.23
C GLY A 227 3.26 -12.74 -5.63
N GLY A 228 2.23 -12.48 -6.44
CA GLY A 228 0.83 -12.41 -5.99
C GLY A 228 0.40 -11.05 -5.45
N TYR A 229 1.25 -10.02 -5.57
CA TYR A 229 0.93 -8.67 -5.10
C TYR A 229 -0.21 -8.07 -5.93
N LYS A 230 -1.31 -7.71 -5.27
CA LYS A 230 -2.51 -7.20 -5.92
C LYS A 230 -2.36 -5.76 -6.42
N PHE A 231 -2.85 -5.53 -7.63
CA PHE A 231 -3.05 -4.22 -8.22
C PHE A 231 -4.51 -4.08 -8.67
N TYR A 232 -5.14 -2.95 -8.36
CA TYR A 232 -6.47 -2.58 -8.82
C TYR A 232 -6.34 -1.43 -9.82
N LEU A 233 -6.76 -1.67 -11.05
CA LEU A 233 -6.67 -0.74 -12.16
C LEU A 233 -8.06 -0.12 -12.41
N GLU A 234 -8.21 1.18 -12.18
CA GLU A 234 -9.40 1.90 -12.63
C GLU A 234 -9.29 2.18 -14.14
N ASP A 235 -10.25 1.67 -14.92
CA ASP A 235 -10.31 1.82 -16.39
C ASP A 235 -10.88 3.19 -16.76
N LYS A 236 -10.08 4.22 -16.48
CA LYS A 236 -10.35 5.63 -16.80
C LYS A 236 -9.10 6.25 -17.41
N GLU A 237 -9.30 7.32 -18.18
CA GLU A 237 -8.20 8.08 -18.77
C GLU A 237 -7.27 8.66 -17.71
N LYS A 238 -5.95 8.62 -17.99
CA LYS A 238 -4.92 9.07 -17.05
C LYS A 238 -5.08 10.56 -16.76
N LEU A 239 -5.16 10.88 -15.47
CA LEU A 239 -5.18 12.26 -14.98
C LEU A 239 -3.82 12.96 -15.24
N LYS A 240 -3.79 14.30 -15.18
CA LYS A 240 -2.55 15.09 -15.30
C LYS A 240 -1.60 14.98 -14.08
N GLN A 241 -1.96 14.15 -13.10
CA GLN A 241 -1.23 13.91 -11.86
C GLN A 241 -0.74 12.46 -11.82
N ASP A 242 -0.08 12.07 -10.73
CA ASP A 242 0.31 10.68 -10.47
C ASP A 242 -0.92 9.74 -10.56
N PRO A 243 -0.87 8.68 -11.40
CA PRO A 243 -1.90 7.65 -11.44
C PRO A 243 -2.07 6.85 -10.16
N VAL A 244 -1.07 6.76 -9.29
CA VAL A 244 -1.12 5.91 -8.08
C VAL A 244 -1.97 6.58 -7.00
N LEU A 245 -3.12 5.99 -6.69
CA LEU A 245 -4.10 6.57 -5.77
C LEU A 245 -3.84 6.19 -4.31
N LYS A 246 -3.60 4.89 -4.06
CA LYS A 246 -3.47 4.37 -2.69
C LYS A 246 -2.73 3.05 -2.57
N VAL A 247 -2.10 2.84 -1.42
CA VAL A 247 -1.69 1.54 -0.88
C VAL A 247 -2.77 1.08 0.12
N THR A 248 -3.15 -0.20 0.10
CA THR A 248 -4.12 -0.79 1.02
C THR A 248 -3.44 -1.80 1.95
N LEU A 249 -3.49 -1.58 3.25
CA LEU A 249 -2.94 -2.46 4.28
C LEU A 249 -4.03 -3.09 5.15
N GLY A 250 -3.83 -4.36 5.48
CA GLY A 250 -4.67 -5.14 6.37
C GLY A 250 -4.35 -4.86 7.83
N VAL A 251 -5.36 -4.55 8.65
CA VAL A 251 -5.21 -4.27 10.09
C VAL A 251 -6.06 -5.21 10.94
N SER A 252 -5.63 -5.53 12.17
CA SER A 252 -6.46 -6.33 13.10
C SER A 252 -7.48 -5.48 13.85
N ASN A 253 -7.18 -4.21 14.09
CA ASN A 253 -8.07 -3.29 14.82
C ASN A 253 -7.98 -1.86 14.25
N LEU A 254 -8.96 -1.47 13.43
CA LEU A 254 -8.97 -0.17 12.75
C LEU A 254 -8.81 1.02 13.70
N GLN A 255 -9.45 1.00 14.88
CA GLN A 255 -9.36 2.14 15.82
C GLN A 255 -7.95 2.28 16.43
N LYS A 256 -7.29 1.15 16.74
CA LYS A 256 -5.89 1.15 17.20
C LYS A 256 -4.95 1.72 16.13
N SER A 257 -5.13 1.29 14.87
CA SER A 257 -4.33 1.77 13.74
C SER A 257 -4.61 3.24 13.43
N LEU A 258 -5.87 3.72 13.50
CA LEU A 258 -6.22 5.14 13.38
C LEU A 258 -5.57 6.01 14.46
N ASN A 259 -5.58 5.56 15.72
CA ASN A 259 -4.92 6.27 16.82
C ASN A 259 -3.41 6.43 16.57
N TYR A 260 -2.78 5.47 15.90
CA TYR A 260 -1.37 5.52 15.53
C TYR A 260 -1.13 6.41 14.29
N TRP A 261 -1.74 6.07 13.16
CA TRP A 261 -1.49 6.72 11.87
C TRP A 261 -1.99 8.17 11.79
N SER A 262 -3.15 8.46 12.39
CA SER A 262 -3.67 9.82 12.49
C SER A 262 -3.21 10.50 13.79
N GLY A 263 -3.37 9.84 14.94
CA GLY A 263 -3.11 10.45 16.24
C GLY A 263 -1.64 10.68 16.59
N LEU A 264 -0.70 9.84 16.11
CA LEU A 264 0.73 9.98 16.37
C LEU A 264 1.52 10.43 15.13
N LEU A 265 1.23 9.84 13.96
CA LEU A 265 1.90 10.19 12.72
C LEU A 265 1.26 11.38 11.98
N GLY A 266 0.09 11.86 12.41
CA GLY A 266 -0.49 13.11 11.92
C GLY A 266 -1.08 13.04 10.51
N MET A 267 -1.45 11.86 10.02
CA MET A 267 -2.24 11.77 8.79
C MET A 267 -3.67 12.26 9.01
N GLU A 268 -4.20 12.98 8.03
CA GLU A 268 -5.63 13.31 7.96
C GLU A 268 -6.45 12.09 7.54
N ILE A 269 -7.66 11.94 8.08
CA ILE A 269 -8.62 10.89 7.73
C ILE A 269 -9.57 11.46 6.67
N TYR A 270 -9.37 11.05 5.42
CA TYR A 270 -10.17 11.45 4.26
C TYR A 270 -11.52 10.73 4.21
N GLU A 271 -11.53 9.45 4.57
CA GLU A 271 -12.74 8.63 4.59
C GLU A 271 -12.71 7.67 5.78
N LYS A 272 -13.88 7.40 6.37
CA LYS A 272 -14.08 6.34 7.35
C LYS A 272 -15.38 5.61 7.04
N ASP A 273 -15.31 4.30 6.91
CA ASP A 273 -16.43 3.39 6.63
C ASP A 273 -16.48 2.36 7.75
N GLU A 274 -17.36 2.59 8.72
CA GLU A 274 -17.44 1.76 9.93
C GLU A 274 -18.08 0.39 9.65
N GLU A 275 -18.98 0.31 8.66
CA GLU A 275 -19.60 -0.97 8.26
C GLU A 275 -18.58 -1.90 7.59
N LYS A 276 -17.73 -1.36 6.71
CA LYS A 276 -16.66 -2.13 6.03
C LYS A 276 -15.35 -2.17 6.81
N GLN A 277 -15.30 -1.57 8.01
CA GLN A 277 -14.10 -1.42 8.84
C GLN A 277 -12.89 -0.95 8.02
N ARG A 278 -13.06 0.18 7.33
CA ARG A 278 -12.06 0.78 6.43
C ARG A 278 -11.87 2.27 6.73
N ALA A 279 -10.65 2.78 6.57
CA ALA A 279 -10.39 4.22 6.56
C ALA A 279 -9.35 4.57 5.48
N LEU A 280 -9.46 5.77 4.91
CA LEU A 280 -8.50 6.33 3.95
C LEU A 280 -7.78 7.51 4.61
N LEU A 281 -6.46 7.52 4.56
CA LEU A 281 -5.61 8.50 5.22
C LEU A 281 -4.58 9.12 4.25
N GLY A 282 -4.07 10.31 4.57
CA GLY A 282 -2.98 10.93 3.82
C GLY A 282 -2.42 12.19 4.47
N TYR A 283 -1.35 12.74 3.88
CA TYR A 283 -0.76 14.03 4.31
C TYR A 283 -1.17 15.22 3.42
N ALA A 284 -1.62 14.97 2.19
CA ALA A 284 -2.14 16.01 1.30
C ALA A 284 -3.00 15.39 0.18
N ASP A 285 -3.89 16.19 -0.40
CA ASP A 285 -4.87 15.78 -1.42
C ASP A 285 -4.22 15.17 -2.66
N ASN A 286 -3.10 15.74 -3.09
CA ASN A 286 -2.35 15.38 -4.29
C ASN A 286 -1.37 14.20 -4.11
N GLN A 287 -1.29 13.59 -2.93
CA GLN A 287 -0.42 12.44 -2.67
C GLN A 287 -1.17 11.11 -2.71
N CYS A 288 -0.44 10.02 -2.99
CA CYS A 288 -0.90 8.66 -2.73
C CYS A 288 -1.37 8.50 -1.27
N LYS A 289 -2.53 7.86 -1.08
CA LYS A 289 -3.19 7.67 0.21
C LYS A 289 -2.84 6.31 0.83
N LEU A 290 -3.00 6.20 2.13
CA LEU A 290 -2.96 4.93 2.85
C LEU A 290 -4.39 4.50 3.20
N GLU A 291 -4.85 3.38 2.67
CA GLU A 291 -6.10 2.75 3.07
C GLU A 291 -5.82 1.66 4.10
N LEU A 292 -6.44 1.75 5.27
CA LEU A 292 -6.43 0.73 6.30
C LEU A 292 -7.74 -0.03 6.25
N LYS A 293 -7.70 -1.36 6.20
CA LYS A 293 -8.90 -2.22 6.12
C LYS A 293 -8.78 -3.39 7.07
N ALA A 294 -9.80 -3.63 7.89
CA ALA A 294 -9.77 -4.74 8.83
C ALA A 294 -9.79 -6.10 8.10
N VAL A 295 -8.90 -7.02 8.52
CA VAL A 295 -8.82 -8.38 7.96
C VAL A 295 -9.65 -9.42 8.72
N GLY A 296 -10.32 -9.02 9.80
CA GLY A 296 -11.17 -9.89 10.62
C GLY A 296 -10.40 -10.87 11.52
N GLY A 297 -9.11 -10.65 11.73
CA GLY A 297 -8.24 -11.51 12.53
C GLY A 297 -6.84 -10.91 12.71
N ALA A 298 -5.87 -11.75 13.04
CA ALA A 298 -4.46 -11.34 13.10
C ALA A 298 -3.92 -11.05 11.69
N VAL A 299 -2.96 -10.11 11.64
CA VAL A 299 -2.17 -9.83 10.44
C VAL A 299 -1.01 -10.83 10.37
N ASP A 300 -0.93 -11.56 9.26
CA ASP A 300 0.21 -12.39 8.89
C ASP A 300 1.00 -11.65 7.80
N HIS A 301 2.25 -11.34 8.09
CA HIS A 301 3.17 -10.63 7.19
C HIS A 301 3.84 -11.54 6.15
N GLY A 302 3.69 -12.86 6.27
CA GLY A 302 4.41 -13.77 5.39
C GLY A 302 5.93 -13.62 5.49
N THR A 303 6.63 -13.77 4.37
CA THR A 303 7.99 -13.24 4.18
C THR A 303 8.04 -12.15 3.11
N ALA A 304 6.95 -12.00 2.34
CA ALA A 304 6.79 -11.04 1.26
C ALA A 304 6.42 -9.62 1.72
N PHE A 305 6.23 -9.39 3.03
CA PHE A 305 5.93 -8.09 3.61
C PHE A 305 6.80 -6.98 3.03
N GLY A 306 6.16 -5.85 2.75
CA GLY A 306 6.83 -4.65 2.27
C GLY A 306 7.10 -3.64 3.38
N ARG A 307 7.43 -2.43 2.96
CA ARG A 307 7.61 -1.25 3.80
C ARG A 307 7.03 -0.06 3.06
N ILE A 308 6.27 0.80 3.73
CA ILE A 308 5.84 2.07 3.16
C ILE A 308 6.78 3.19 3.63
N ALA A 309 7.17 4.08 2.72
CA ALA A 309 8.11 5.15 3.02
C ALA A 309 7.47 6.54 2.89
N PHE A 310 7.83 7.40 3.84
CA PHE A 310 7.47 8.81 3.88
C PHE A 310 8.72 9.67 4.07
N SER A 311 8.75 10.86 3.49
CA SER A 311 9.69 11.89 3.91
C SER A 311 9.06 12.87 4.89
N CYS A 312 9.91 13.50 5.69
CA CYS A 312 9.65 14.67 6.52
C CYS A 312 10.88 15.58 6.46
N ALA A 313 10.81 16.81 6.99
CA ALA A 313 12.03 17.59 7.21
C ALA A 313 13.01 16.78 8.09
N LYS A 314 14.30 16.80 7.79
CA LYS A 314 15.33 16.03 8.52
C LYS A 314 15.26 16.24 10.04
N GLU A 315 14.98 17.47 10.47
CA GLU A 315 14.88 17.87 11.88
C GLU A 315 13.66 17.25 12.60
N GLU A 316 12.68 16.70 11.88
CA GLU A 316 11.59 15.93 12.49
C GLU A 316 11.99 14.51 12.89
N LEU A 317 13.01 13.89 12.27
CA LEU A 317 13.34 12.47 12.54
C LEU A 317 13.63 12.19 14.03
N PRO A 318 14.42 13.01 14.77
CA PRO A 318 14.61 12.83 16.21
C PRO A 318 13.31 13.03 17.01
N ASN A 319 12.42 13.92 16.55
CA ASN A 319 11.15 14.20 17.22
C ASN A 319 10.16 13.03 17.05
N ILE A 320 10.12 12.39 15.88
CA ILE A 320 9.33 11.18 15.65
C ILE A 320 9.89 10.03 16.50
N GLU A 321 11.22 9.84 16.56
CA GLU A 321 11.81 8.80 17.41
C GLU A 321 11.50 9.04 18.90
N ALA A 322 11.59 10.29 19.37
CA ALA A 322 11.25 10.67 20.74
C ALA A 322 9.75 10.45 21.05
N LEU A 323 8.85 10.78 20.12
CA LEU A 323 7.42 10.52 20.23
C LEU A 323 7.14 9.01 20.33
N MET A 324 7.73 8.20 19.47
CA MET A 324 7.53 6.75 19.47
C MET A 324 8.04 6.11 20.77
N LYS A 325 9.16 6.59 21.33
CA LYS A 325 9.63 6.19 22.67
C LYS A 325 8.65 6.59 23.78
N LYS A 326 8.17 7.85 23.77
CA LYS A 326 7.22 8.38 24.76
C LYS A 326 5.91 7.60 24.78
N GLU A 327 5.37 7.28 23.61
CA GLU A 327 4.09 6.56 23.44
C GLU A 327 4.27 5.03 23.44
N ASN A 328 5.46 4.53 23.82
CA ASN A 328 5.82 3.11 23.89
C ASN A 328 5.50 2.30 22.60
N GLN A 329 5.74 2.92 21.45
CA GLN A 329 5.55 2.33 20.13
C GLN A 329 6.83 1.62 19.64
N LYS A 330 6.69 0.71 18.68
CA LYS A 330 7.80 -0.10 18.20
C LYS A 330 8.67 0.66 17.19
N ILE A 331 9.91 0.94 17.60
CA ILE A 331 11.00 1.30 16.69
C ILE A 331 11.73 0.01 16.30
N LEU A 332 11.90 -0.21 14.99
CA LEU A 332 12.69 -1.31 14.41
C LEU A 332 14.15 -0.91 14.21
N THR A 333 14.37 0.33 13.74
CA THR A 333 15.70 0.91 13.56
C THR A 333 15.67 2.37 14.05
N PRO A 334 16.43 2.71 15.11
CA PRO A 334 16.65 4.10 15.53
C PRO A 334 17.30 4.94 14.43
N LEU A 335 17.41 6.25 14.64
CA LEU A 335 17.97 7.19 13.67
C LEU A 335 19.36 6.74 13.18
N VAL A 336 19.45 6.43 11.88
CA VAL A 336 20.65 5.89 11.24
C VAL A 336 20.90 6.56 9.90
N SER A 337 22.18 6.79 9.57
CA SER A 337 22.59 7.23 8.24
C SER A 337 22.76 6.03 7.30
N LEU A 338 22.19 6.11 6.11
CA LEU A 338 22.30 5.12 5.03
C LEU A 338 23.05 5.73 3.85
N ASP A 339 24.07 5.01 3.39
CA ASP A 339 24.91 5.38 2.27
C ASP A 339 24.47 4.58 1.04
N THR A 340 24.31 5.25 -0.10
CA THR A 340 24.07 4.61 -1.40
C THR A 340 25.27 4.89 -2.31
N PRO A 341 25.91 3.88 -2.93
CA PRO A 341 27.12 4.09 -3.73
C PRO A 341 26.96 5.16 -4.81
N GLY A 342 27.78 6.22 -4.73
CA GLY A 342 27.76 7.32 -5.70
C GLY A 342 26.59 8.32 -5.56
N LYS A 343 25.71 8.17 -4.56
CA LYS A 343 24.57 9.05 -4.31
C LYS A 343 24.63 9.67 -2.90
N ALA A 344 23.65 10.52 -2.56
CA ALA A 344 23.60 11.19 -1.26
C ALA A 344 23.33 10.22 -0.09
N THR A 345 24.05 10.41 1.02
CA THR A 345 23.74 9.76 2.30
C THR A 345 22.45 10.35 2.87
N VAL A 346 21.48 9.50 3.20
CA VAL A 346 20.21 9.88 3.82
C VAL A 346 20.18 9.48 5.29
N GLN A 347 19.29 10.09 6.08
CA GLN A 347 19.00 9.65 7.45
C GLN A 347 17.58 9.09 7.53
N VAL A 348 17.43 7.94 8.19
CA VAL A 348 16.13 7.26 8.34
C VAL A 348 15.86 6.84 9.78
N ILE A 349 14.58 6.68 10.11
CA ILE A 349 14.09 5.84 11.20
C ILE A 349 13.14 4.79 10.62
N ILE A 350 13.20 3.56 11.14
CA ILE A 350 12.25 2.50 10.76
C ILE A 350 11.36 2.17 11.97
N LEU A 351 10.06 2.27 11.78
CA LEU A 351 9.03 1.99 12.77
C LEU A 351 8.26 0.71 12.39
N ALA A 352 7.58 0.12 13.37
CA ALA A 352 6.47 -0.80 13.12
C ALA A 352 5.18 -0.20 13.68
N ASP A 353 4.10 -0.32 12.91
CA ASP A 353 2.76 0.10 13.31
C ASP A 353 2.13 -0.88 14.34
N PRO A 354 0.90 -0.63 14.83
CA PRO A 354 0.28 -1.47 15.86
C PRO A 354 -0.04 -2.92 15.45
N ASP A 355 0.02 -3.23 14.16
CA ASP A 355 -0.17 -4.57 13.58
C ASP A 355 1.17 -5.20 13.12
N GLY A 356 2.21 -4.39 12.89
CA GLY A 356 3.55 -4.83 12.53
C GLY A 356 4.06 -4.30 11.19
N HIS A 357 3.28 -3.47 10.48
CA HIS A 357 3.66 -2.92 9.19
C HIS A 357 4.90 -2.03 9.32
N GLU A 358 5.91 -2.27 8.48
CA GLU A 358 7.13 -1.47 8.49
C GLU A 358 6.93 -0.10 7.84
N ILE A 359 7.46 0.94 8.49
CA ILE A 359 7.37 2.33 8.03
C ILE A 359 8.77 2.94 8.01
N CYS A 360 9.19 3.50 6.87
CA CYS A 360 10.38 4.35 6.78
C CYS A 360 9.97 5.81 6.90
N PHE A 361 10.62 6.57 7.78
CA PHE A 361 10.70 8.03 7.64
C PHE A 361 12.12 8.42 7.25
N VAL A 362 12.27 9.26 6.23
CA VAL A 362 13.55 9.78 5.71
C VAL A 362 13.55 11.31 5.67
N GLY A 363 14.72 11.93 5.85
CA GLY A 363 14.87 13.38 5.66
C GLY A 363 14.70 13.77 4.19
N ASP A 364 13.70 14.59 3.87
CA ASP A 364 13.29 14.94 2.50
C ASP A 364 14.43 15.60 1.71
N GLU A 365 15.23 16.46 2.35
CA GLU A 365 16.28 17.25 1.71
C GLU A 365 17.34 16.34 1.05
N ALA A 366 17.86 15.38 1.83
CA ALA A 366 18.83 14.40 1.32
C ALA A 366 18.16 13.33 0.44
N PHE A 367 16.89 13.00 0.69
CA PHE A 367 16.15 12.07 -0.15
C PHE A 367 15.99 12.61 -1.58
N ARG A 368 15.69 13.90 -1.77
CA ARG A 368 15.61 14.53 -3.10
C ARG A 368 16.93 14.47 -3.87
N ASP A 369 18.06 14.56 -3.18
CA ASP A 369 19.38 14.39 -3.81
C ASP A 369 19.68 12.93 -4.17
N LEU A 370 19.19 11.96 -3.38
CA LEU A 370 19.28 10.52 -3.63
C LEU A 370 18.37 10.06 -4.78
N SER A 371 17.12 10.56 -4.81
CA SER A 371 16.03 10.11 -5.69
C SER A 371 15.96 10.89 -7.01
N LYS A 372 17.08 11.47 -7.46
CA LYS A 372 17.17 12.15 -8.76
C LYS A 372 16.94 11.15 -9.88
N VAL A 373 16.22 11.59 -10.91
CA VAL A 373 15.92 10.76 -12.08
C VAL A 373 17.21 10.33 -12.77
N ASP A 374 17.40 9.02 -12.93
CA ASP A 374 18.49 8.45 -13.73
C ASP A 374 17.98 8.16 -15.15
N PRO A 375 18.43 8.90 -16.18
CA PRO A 375 18.01 8.65 -17.56
C PRO A 375 18.48 7.29 -18.10
N ASN A 376 19.36 6.58 -17.40
CA ASN A 376 19.84 5.25 -17.75
C ASN A 376 19.17 4.13 -16.95
N GLY A 377 18.25 4.41 -16.03
CA GLY A 377 17.71 3.42 -15.08
C GLY A 377 17.15 2.16 -15.76
N ASP A 378 16.41 2.32 -16.87
CA ASP A 378 15.90 1.19 -17.67
C ASP A 378 17.05 0.34 -18.25
N LYS A 379 18.10 1.00 -18.76
CA LYS A 379 19.28 0.32 -19.30
C LYS A 379 20.08 -0.39 -18.21
N LEU A 380 20.24 0.21 -17.04
CA LEU A 380 20.95 -0.38 -15.90
C LEU A 380 20.25 -1.65 -15.41
N LEU A 381 18.91 -1.64 -15.34
CA LEU A 381 18.13 -2.84 -15.04
C LEU A 381 18.30 -3.93 -16.11
N ASP A 382 18.21 -3.56 -17.39
CA ASP A 382 18.36 -4.51 -18.50
C ASP A 382 19.77 -5.12 -18.56
N ASP A 383 20.83 -4.32 -18.34
CA ASP A 383 22.22 -4.78 -18.22
C ASP A 383 22.40 -5.74 -17.02
N ALA A 384 21.84 -5.40 -15.86
CA ALA A 384 21.92 -6.22 -14.65
C ALA A 384 21.18 -7.56 -14.80
N MET A 385 20.00 -7.56 -15.44
CA MET A 385 19.29 -8.79 -15.78
C MET A 385 20.06 -9.65 -16.79
N ALA A 386 20.75 -9.04 -17.78
CA ALA A 386 21.59 -9.78 -18.72
C ALA A 386 22.87 -10.36 -18.08
N ALA A 387 23.40 -9.72 -17.04
CA ALA A 387 24.53 -10.21 -16.26
C ALA A 387 24.14 -11.29 -15.23
N ASP A 388 22.86 -11.40 -14.86
CA ASP A 388 22.37 -12.33 -13.85
C ASP A 388 22.44 -13.80 -14.30
N LYS A 389 23.14 -14.61 -13.52
CA LYS A 389 23.29 -16.06 -13.73
C LYS A 389 22.45 -16.89 -12.75
N SER A 390 21.58 -16.25 -11.97
CA SER A 390 20.76 -16.91 -10.96
C SER A 390 19.86 -18.00 -11.55
N ASP A 391 19.26 -17.82 -12.73
CA ASP A 391 18.42 -18.86 -13.35
C ASP A 391 19.17 -20.17 -13.59
N LYS A 392 20.43 -20.07 -14.01
CA LYS A 392 21.32 -21.23 -14.13
C LYS A 392 21.56 -21.87 -12.76
N TRP A 393 21.85 -21.07 -11.74
CA TRP A 393 22.05 -21.56 -10.37
C TRP A 393 20.80 -22.24 -9.80
N PHE A 394 19.60 -21.64 -9.96
CA PHE A 394 18.32 -22.23 -9.56
C PHE A 394 18.09 -23.59 -10.26
N ALA A 395 18.34 -23.66 -11.57
CA ALA A 395 18.20 -24.89 -12.34
C ALA A 395 19.17 -25.99 -11.89
N GLU A 396 20.44 -25.66 -11.64
CA GLU A 396 21.46 -26.58 -11.12
C GLU A 396 21.07 -27.14 -9.73
N HIS A 397 20.44 -26.32 -8.88
CA HIS A 397 19.97 -26.71 -7.55
C HIS A 397 18.55 -27.31 -7.55
N LYS A 398 17.91 -27.48 -8.73
CA LYS A 398 16.54 -27.98 -8.91
C LYS A 398 15.47 -27.14 -8.18
N MET A 399 15.80 -25.88 -7.88
CA MET A 399 14.89 -24.90 -7.31
C MET A 399 14.20 -24.13 -8.45
N LYS A 400 13.12 -23.42 -8.11
CA LYS A 400 12.42 -22.53 -9.05
C LYS A 400 12.26 -21.15 -8.42
N LYS A 401 12.32 -20.12 -9.26
CA LYS A 401 11.68 -18.84 -8.94
C LYS A 401 10.17 -19.06 -9.07
N ILE A 402 9.40 -18.75 -8.04
CA ILE A 402 7.94 -18.75 -8.17
C ILE A 402 7.53 -17.41 -8.75
N SER A 403 6.98 -17.48 -9.96
CA SER A 403 6.14 -16.43 -10.48
C SER A 403 4.77 -17.01 -10.82
N ALA A 404 3.73 -16.28 -10.40
CA ALA A 404 2.33 -16.73 -10.28
C ALA A 404 1.81 -17.56 -11.47
#